data_AF-A0A3N5EDS1-F1
#
_entry.id   AF-A0A3N5EDS1-F1
#
_cell.length_a   1.000
_cell.length_b   1.000
_cell.length_c   1.000
_cell.angle_alpha   90.00
_cell.angle_beta   90.00
_cell.angle_gamma   90.00
#
_symmetry.space_group_name_H-M   'P 1'
#
loop_
_entity.id
_entity.type
_entity.pdbx_description
1 polymer ?
#
loop_
_entity_poly.entity_id
_entity_poly.type
_entity_poly.pdbx_seq_one_letter_code
_entity_poly.pdbx_strand_id
1 'polypeptide(L)'
;MKTKIRIIYLSIAFFTIALTGCRKDEQQGPAGQDATVYYSEWFSTSAWAGSAGDWYFDASAPDLTQDIVESGVVLVYCWLAGDLYDGTTIRPLPAYAVGANWDFLIHSYGSIQITCDMTALPSTAGNKFRFIAIPGTITALKSASYNGKSVSELKRMSYKDVCKLYNIPE
;
A
#
# COMPACT_ATOMS: atom_id res chain seq x y z
N MET A 1 -3.60 -45.01 50.17
CA MET A 1 -2.41 -44.12 50.12
C MET A 1 -1.90 -43.84 48.70
N LYS A 2 -1.90 -44.81 47.76
CA LYS A 2 -1.35 -44.63 46.40
C LYS A 2 -2.10 -43.62 45.50
N THR A 3 -3.40 -43.38 45.74
CA THR A 3 -4.21 -42.44 44.94
C THR A 3 -3.90 -40.96 45.24
N LYS A 4 -3.55 -40.63 46.49
CA LYS A 4 -3.20 -39.25 46.88
C LYS A 4 -1.85 -38.80 46.29
N ILE A 5 -0.92 -39.74 46.12
CA ILE A 5 0.40 -39.48 45.52
C ILE A 5 0.27 -39.18 44.02
N ARG A 6 -0.64 -39.84 43.29
CA ARG A 6 -0.89 -39.58 41.87
C ARG A 6 -1.52 -38.21 41.59
N ILE A 7 -2.36 -37.70 42.49
CA ILE A 7 -2.99 -36.39 42.36
C ILE A 7 -1.94 -35.28 42.51
N ILE A 8 -1.00 -35.43 43.46
CA ILE A 8 0.08 -34.45 43.68
C ILE A 8 0.98 -34.29 42.45
N TYR A 9 1.36 -35.40 41.79
CA TYR A 9 2.17 -35.31 40.56
C TYR A 9 1.41 -34.69 39.38
N LEU A 10 0.10 -34.93 39.28
CA LEU A 10 -0.75 -34.32 38.24
C LEU A 10 -0.91 -32.80 38.47
N SER A 11 -1.03 -32.37 39.73
CA SER A 11 -1.11 -30.96 40.10
C SER A 11 0.21 -30.22 39.85
N ILE A 12 1.35 -30.85 40.12
CA ILE A 12 2.68 -30.27 39.86
C ILE A 12 2.93 -30.13 38.35
N ALA A 13 2.56 -31.14 37.55
CA ALA A 13 2.70 -31.08 36.09
C ALA A 13 1.83 -29.98 35.44
N PHE A 14 0.63 -29.75 35.96
CA PHE A 14 -0.26 -28.68 35.49
C PHE A 14 0.27 -27.28 35.86
N PHE A 15 0.90 -27.15 37.03
CA PHE A 15 1.49 -25.89 37.48
C PHE A 15 2.77 -25.51 36.71
N THR A 16 3.56 -26.51 36.26
CA THR A 16 4.74 -26.25 35.43
C THR A 16 4.40 -25.80 34.02
N ILE A 17 3.28 -26.26 33.43
CA ILE A 17 2.83 -25.84 32.09
C ILE A 17 2.20 -24.44 32.12
N ALA A 18 1.56 -24.06 33.24
CA ALA A 18 0.97 -22.73 33.42
C ALA A 18 2.02 -21.59 33.54
N LEU A 19 3.25 -21.89 33.95
CA LEU A 19 4.32 -20.90 34.11
C LEU A 19 5.21 -20.73 32.87
N THR A 20 5.08 -21.62 31.87
CA THR A 20 5.72 -21.51 30.56
C THR A 20 4.81 -20.94 29.47
N GLY A 21 3.65 -20.38 29.85
CA GLY A 21 2.85 -19.58 28.94
C GLY A 21 3.70 -18.43 28.41
N CYS A 22 3.94 -18.39 27.10
CA CYS A 22 4.72 -17.37 26.42
C CYS A 22 4.39 -15.99 27.00
N ARG A 23 5.35 -15.40 27.72
CA ARG A 23 5.26 -13.98 28.00
C ARG A 23 5.29 -13.30 26.66
N LYS A 24 4.25 -12.51 26.40
CA LYS A 24 4.20 -11.58 25.28
C LYS A 24 5.15 -10.42 25.59
N ASP A 25 6.42 -10.71 25.86
CA ASP A 25 7.50 -9.75 25.87
C ASP A 25 7.93 -9.53 24.41
N GLU A 26 6.95 -9.22 23.56
CA GLU A 26 7.24 -8.58 22.30
C GLU A 26 7.60 -7.15 22.69
N GLN A 27 8.90 -6.83 22.73
CA GLN A 27 9.32 -5.46 22.44
C GLN A 27 8.75 -5.15 21.06
N GLN A 28 7.51 -4.63 21.04
CA GLN A 28 6.94 -4.02 19.87
C GLN A 28 7.98 -3.00 19.43
N GLY A 29 8.57 -3.21 18.26
CA GLY A 29 9.52 -2.27 17.69
C GLY A 29 8.93 -0.86 17.76
N PRO A 30 9.77 0.19 17.85
CA PRO A 30 9.27 1.55 17.91
C PRO A 30 8.20 1.72 16.82
N ALA A 31 7.04 2.28 17.20
CA ALA A 31 5.97 2.54 16.26
C ALA A 31 6.56 3.19 15.01
N GLY A 32 6.24 2.64 13.84
CA GLY A 32 6.70 3.22 12.58
C GLY A 32 6.34 4.71 12.56
N GLN A 33 7.24 5.54 12.01
CA GLN A 33 6.92 6.95 11.80
C GLN A 33 5.64 7.05 10.97
N ASP A 34 4.64 7.73 11.53
CA ASP A 34 3.33 8.07 10.97
C ASP A 34 3.16 7.79 9.46
N ALA A 35 2.65 6.60 9.13
CA ALA A 35 2.13 6.33 7.80
C ALA A 35 0.66 6.73 7.79
N THR A 36 0.38 8.02 7.62
CA THR A 36 -1.00 8.47 7.42
C THR A 36 -1.51 7.91 6.09
N VAL A 37 -2.65 7.24 6.12
CA VAL A 37 -3.29 6.69 4.92
C VAL A 37 -4.66 7.33 4.75
N TYR A 38 -4.87 7.97 3.61
CA TYR A 38 -6.14 8.60 3.24
C TYR A 38 -6.87 7.70 2.24
N TYR A 39 -8.17 7.51 2.47
CA TYR A 39 -9.03 6.71 1.61
C TYR A 39 -10.08 7.64 1.01
N SER A 40 -10.24 7.60 -0.31
CA SER A 40 -11.40 8.20 -0.93
C SER A 40 -12.65 7.36 -0.63
N GLU A 41 -13.81 7.99 -0.60
CA GLU A 41 -15.06 7.26 -0.81
C GLU A 41 -15.06 6.61 -2.20
N TRP A 42 -15.89 5.58 -2.37
CA TRP A 42 -16.16 5.06 -3.71
C TRP A 42 -16.96 6.10 -4.50
N PHE A 43 -16.47 6.45 -5.69
CA PHE A 43 -17.14 7.36 -6.60
C PHE A 43 -17.55 6.65 -7.89
N SER A 44 -18.65 7.11 -8.48
CA SER A 44 -19.16 6.60 -9.74
C SER A 44 -18.50 7.29 -10.93
N THR A 45 -18.50 6.60 -12.06
CA THR A 45 -18.15 7.17 -13.38
C THR A 45 -19.01 8.40 -13.71
N SER A 46 -18.36 9.45 -14.21
CA SER A 46 -19.02 10.54 -14.93
C SER A 46 -19.16 10.19 -16.42
N ALA A 47 -19.57 11.14 -17.25
CA ALA A 47 -19.65 10.92 -18.69
C ALA A 47 -18.25 10.69 -19.27
N TRP A 48 -18.08 9.59 -20.00
CA TRP A 48 -16.86 9.29 -20.72
C TRP A 48 -16.65 10.26 -21.88
N ALA A 49 -15.41 10.68 -22.08
CA ALA A 49 -14.88 11.39 -23.23
C ALA A 49 -13.89 10.50 -24.00
N GLY A 50 -13.51 10.91 -25.20
CA GLY A 50 -12.60 10.17 -26.06
C GLY A 50 -13.30 9.40 -27.18
N SER A 51 -12.70 8.28 -27.58
CA SER A 51 -13.18 7.47 -28.71
C SER A 51 -12.90 5.99 -28.50
N ALA A 52 -13.42 5.12 -29.38
CA ALA A 52 -13.21 3.67 -29.28
C ALA A 52 -11.72 3.32 -29.19
N GLY A 53 -11.34 2.59 -28.14
CA GLY A 53 -9.94 2.24 -27.84
C GLY A 53 -9.18 3.26 -26.98
N ASP A 54 -9.79 4.40 -26.65
CA ASP A 54 -9.21 5.45 -25.80
C ASP A 54 -10.32 6.28 -25.14
N TRP A 55 -10.97 5.68 -24.13
CA TRP A 55 -11.99 6.35 -23.34
C TRP A 55 -11.42 6.83 -22.02
N TYR A 56 -11.80 8.03 -21.59
CA TYR A 56 -11.40 8.56 -20.29
C TYR A 56 -12.52 9.36 -19.62
N PHE A 57 -12.44 9.50 -18.30
CA PHE A 57 -13.18 10.51 -17.56
C PHE A 57 -12.34 11.05 -16.41
N ASP A 58 -12.59 12.30 -16.04
CA ASP A 58 -11.93 12.94 -14.92
C ASP A 58 -12.85 12.93 -13.69
N ALA A 59 -12.27 12.62 -12.53
CA ALA A 59 -12.93 12.71 -11.23
C ALA A 59 -12.20 13.73 -10.34
N SER A 60 -12.98 14.52 -9.60
CA SER A 60 -12.43 15.43 -8.61
C SER A 60 -11.81 14.63 -7.46
N ALA A 61 -10.57 14.95 -7.13
CA ALA A 61 -9.78 14.28 -6.10
C ALA A 61 -8.93 15.32 -5.36
N PRO A 62 -9.54 16.29 -4.64
CA PRO A 62 -8.84 17.42 -4.02
C PRO A 62 -7.74 17.00 -3.02
N ASP A 63 -7.86 15.79 -2.47
CA ASP A 63 -6.86 15.20 -1.56
C ASP A 63 -5.58 14.73 -2.27
N LEU A 64 -5.57 14.65 -3.61
CA LEU A 64 -4.36 14.42 -4.40
C LEU A 64 -3.58 15.73 -4.56
N THR A 65 -3.04 16.21 -3.44
CA THR A 65 -2.19 17.40 -3.37
C THR A 65 -0.84 17.16 -4.05
N GLN A 66 -0.12 18.25 -4.34
CA GLN A 66 1.22 18.17 -4.91
C GLN A 66 2.16 17.27 -4.09
N ASP A 67 2.18 17.42 -2.77
CA ASP A 67 3.06 16.63 -1.88
C ASP A 67 2.78 15.12 -1.97
N ILE A 68 1.50 14.73 -2.13
CA ILE A 68 1.10 13.33 -2.28
C ILE A 68 1.50 12.80 -3.66
N VAL A 69 1.26 13.59 -4.72
CA VAL A 69 1.52 13.15 -6.10
C VAL A 69 3.02 13.05 -6.39
N GLU A 70 3.83 13.98 -5.86
CA GLU A 70 5.25 14.04 -6.17
C GLU A 70 6.13 13.18 -5.26
N SER A 71 5.70 12.94 -4.02
CA SER A 71 6.53 12.25 -3.01
C SER A 71 5.84 11.05 -2.37
N GLY A 72 4.53 10.90 -2.55
CA GLY A 72 3.73 9.83 -1.95
C GLY A 72 3.48 8.64 -2.87
N VAL A 73 2.47 7.86 -2.50
CA VAL A 73 1.95 6.75 -3.29
C VAL A 73 0.44 6.94 -3.44
N VAL A 74 -0.03 6.80 -4.68
CA VAL A 74 -1.46 6.74 -5.01
C VAL A 74 -1.79 5.37 -5.55
N LEU A 75 -2.71 4.68 -4.89
CA LEU A 75 -3.22 3.38 -5.34
C LEU A 75 -4.67 3.55 -5.76
N VAL A 76 -5.02 3.10 -6.96
CA VAL A 76 -6.38 3.21 -7.48
C VAL A 76 -6.99 1.83 -7.60
N TYR A 77 -8.28 1.73 -7.32
CA TYR A 77 -9.04 0.50 -7.44
C TYR A 77 -10.31 0.74 -8.23
N CYS A 78 -10.73 -0.26 -8.99
CA CYS A 78 -11.99 -0.27 -9.70
C CYS A 78 -12.87 -1.44 -9.25
N TRP A 79 -14.17 -1.23 -9.40
CA TRP A 79 -15.20 -2.25 -9.40
C TRP A 79 -15.99 -2.01 -10.68
N LEU A 80 -15.95 -2.97 -11.59
CA LEU A 80 -16.55 -2.84 -12.92
C LEU A 80 -17.81 -3.71 -13.02
N ALA A 81 -18.88 -3.13 -13.56
CA ALA A 81 -20.10 -3.85 -13.86
C ALA A 81 -19.85 -4.89 -14.95
N GLY A 82 -20.28 -6.14 -14.73
CA GLY A 82 -20.08 -7.24 -15.68
C GLY A 82 -18.70 -7.90 -15.61
N ASP A 83 -17.90 -7.65 -14.58
CA ASP A 83 -16.66 -8.39 -14.33
C ASP A 83 -16.96 -9.87 -13.95
N LEU A 84 -15.96 -10.73 -14.20
CA LEU A 84 -16.02 -12.19 -14.18
C LEU A 84 -16.36 -12.80 -12.82
N TYR A 85 -15.91 -12.21 -11.71
CA TYR A 85 -16.02 -12.84 -10.37
C TYR A 85 -17.23 -12.35 -9.57
N ASP A 86 -18.38 -12.22 -10.23
CA ASP A 86 -19.59 -11.60 -9.69
C ASP A 86 -19.40 -10.13 -9.30
N GLY A 87 -20.53 -9.45 -9.11
CA GLY A 87 -20.61 -8.01 -8.91
C GLY A 87 -19.99 -7.50 -7.61
N THR A 88 -19.01 -8.18 -7.02
CA THR A 88 -18.23 -7.70 -5.86
C THR A 88 -16.73 -7.61 -6.13
N THR A 89 -16.30 -7.89 -7.37
CA THR A 89 -14.89 -7.90 -7.75
C THR A 89 -14.28 -6.50 -7.67
N ILE A 90 -13.24 -6.35 -6.84
CA ILE A 90 -12.42 -5.14 -6.77
C ILE A 90 -11.04 -5.45 -7.31
N ARG A 91 -10.52 -4.63 -8.23
CA ARG A 91 -9.18 -4.76 -8.79
C ARG A 91 -8.36 -3.50 -8.53
N PRO A 92 -7.07 -3.63 -8.16
CA PRO A 92 -6.15 -2.50 -8.25
C PRO A 92 -5.92 -2.16 -9.74
N LEU A 93 -5.83 -0.88 -10.07
CA LEU A 93 -5.40 -0.42 -11.39
C LEU A 93 -3.87 -0.27 -11.42
N PRO A 94 -3.22 -0.53 -12.58
CA PRO A 94 -3.82 -0.98 -13.84
C PRO A 94 -4.34 -2.43 -13.79
N ALA A 95 -5.40 -2.72 -14.54
CA ALA A 95 -6.00 -4.05 -14.63
C ALA A 95 -6.60 -4.36 -15.99
N TYR A 96 -6.59 -5.65 -16.38
CA TYR A 96 -7.38 -6.14 -17.50
C TYR A 96 -8.71 -6.73 -17.00
N ALA A 97 -9.83 -6.17 -17.45
CA ALA A 97 -11.17 -6.58 -17.05
C ALA A 97 -12.22 -6.14 -18.08
N VAL A 98 -13.33 -6.89 -18.17
CA VAL A 98 -14.43 -6.59 -19.11
C VAL A 98 -13.94 -6.44 -20.56
N GLY A 99 -12.91 -7.19 -20.94
CA GLY A 99 -12.34 -7.19 -22.29
C GLY A 99 -11.41 -6.01 -22.63
N ALA A 100 -11.02 -5.20 -21.65
CA ALA A 100 -10.18 -4.01 -21.85
C ALA A 100 -9.12 -3.84 -20.76
N ASN A 101 -8.06 -3.12 -21.08
CA ASN A 101 -7.12 -2.55 -20.12
C ASN A 101 -7.74 -1.29 -19.50
N TRP A 102 -7.64 -1.20 -18.18
CA TRP A 102 -8.05 -0.06 -17.38
C TRP A 102 -6.83 0.49 -16.67
N ASP A 103 -6.68 1.80 -16.71
CA ASP A 103 -5.56 2.50 -16.08
C ASP A 103 -6.03 3.83 -15.48
N PHE A 104 -5.10 4.55 -14.85
CA PHE A 104 -5.33 5.89 -14.37
C PHE A 104 -4.10 6.77 -14.59
N LEU A 105 -4.33 8.08 -14.62
CA LEU A 105 -3.28 9.07 -14.61
C LEU A 105 -3.70 10.29 -13.79
N ILE A 106 -2.71 10.97 -13.24
CA ILE A 106 -2.88 12.24 -12.51
C ILE A 106 -2.26 13.32 -13.40
N HIS A 107 -3.06 13.91 -14.30
CA HIS A 107 -2.56 14.97 -15.21
C HIS A 107 -2.52 16.34 -14.54
N SER A 108 -3.23 16.51 -13.41
CA SER A 108 -3.27 17.73 -12.62
C SER A 108 -3.55 17.38 -11.16
N TYR A 109 -2.94 18.13 -10.22
CA TYR A 109 -3.23 17.98 -8.80
C TYR A 109 -4.72 18.25 -8.54
N GLY A 110 -5.31 17.52 -7.60
CA GLY A 110 -6.74 17.64 -7.30
C GLY A 110 -7.66 16.90 -8.27
N SER A 111 -7.12 16.17 -9.26
CA SER A 111 -7.88 15.42 -10.26
C SER A 111 -7.27 14.05 -10.50
N ILE A 112 -8.10 13.07 -10.80
CA ILE A 112 -7.66 11.76 -11.28
C ILE A 112 -8.44 11.40 -12.54
N GLN A 113 -7.71 10.99 -13.58
CA GLN A 113 -8.30 10.51 -14.82
C GLN A 113 -8.25 9.00 -14.83
N ILE A 114 -9.38 8.37 -15.10
CA ILE A 114 -9.47 6.93 -15.35
C ILE A 114 -9.56 6.73 -16.85
N THR A 115 -8.80 5.78 -17.38
CA THR A 115 -8.74 5.47 -18.81
C THR A 115 -9.06 4.00 -19.06
N CYS A 116 -9.59 3.68 -20.23
CA CYS A 116 -9.68 2.31 -20.71
C CYS A 116 -9.67 2.21 -22.24
N ASP A 117 -9.23 1.07 -22.76
CA ASP A 117 -9.13 0.80 -24.20
C ASP A 117 -10.33 0.02 -24.76
N MET A 118 -11.50 0.11 -24.11
CA MET A 118 -12.73 -0.54 -24.60
C MET A 118 -13.08 -0.10 -26.03
N THR A 119 -13.43 -1.05 -26.89
CA THR A 119 -13.90 -0.74 -28.26
C THR A 119 -15.29 -0.10 -28.27
N ALA A 120 -16.13 -0.44 -27.29
CA ALA A 120 -17.42 0.18 -27.06
C ALA A 120 -17.34 1.26 -25.98
N LEU A 121 -18.29 2.20 -25.99
CA LEU A 121 -18.44 3.18 -24.91
C LEU A 121 -18.63 2.46 -23.56
N PRO A 122 -17.78 2.69 -22.55
CA PRO A 122 -17.92 2.01 -21.27
C PRO A 122 -19.20 2.43 -20.55
N SER A 123 -19.77 1.50 -19.79
CA SER A 123 -20.95 1.81 -18.95
C SER A 123 -20.59 2.86 -17.90
N THR A 124 -21.49 3.80 -17.65
CA THR A 124 -21.43 4.68 -16.48
C THR A 124 -22.15 4.08 -15.27
N ALA A 125 -23.07 3.14 -15.52
CA ALA A 125 -23.86 2.47 -14.49
C ALA A 125 -23.08 1.29 -13.89
N GLY A 126 -23.02 1.24 -12.57
CA GLY A 126 -22.44 0.13 -11.80
C GLY A 126 -20.92 0.13 -11.69
N ASN A 127 -20.20 0.92 -12.49
CA ASN A 127 -18.76 1.12 -12.35
C ASN A 127 -18.48 2.07 -11.18
N LYS A 128 -17.55 1.67 -10.30
CA LYS A 128 -17.11 2.45 -9.14
C LYS A 128 -15.59 2.44 -9.04
N PHE A 129 -15.04 3.54 -8.54
CA PHE A 129 -13.61 3.74 -8.38
C PHE A 129 -13.32 4.28 -6.99
N ARG A 130 -12.12 4.01 -6.48
CA ARG A 130 -11.59 4.63 -5.27
C ARG A 130 -10.09 4.80 -5.42
N PHE A 131 -9.53 5.76 -4.69
CA PHE A 131 -8.09 5.88 -4.53
C PHE A 131 -7.70 5.87 -3.05
N ILE A 132 -6.46 5.46 -2.80
CA ILE A 132 -5.79 5.52 -1.51
C ILE A 132 -4.56 6.38 -1.71
N ALA A 133 -4.43 7.43 -0.90
CA ALA A 133 -3.28 8.33 -0.91
C ALA A 133 -2.44 8.12 0.36
N ILE A 134 -1.15 7.87 0.17
CA ILE A 134 -0.17 7.74 1.24
C ILE A 134 0.85 8.86 1.03
N PRO A 135 0.89 9.90 1.87
CA PRO A 135 1.85 11.00 1.71
C PRO A 135 3.29 10.52 1.88
N GLY A 136 4.19 11.12 1.12
CA GLY A 136 5.63 10.97 1.32
C GLY A 136 6.11 11.83 2.48
N THR A 137 6.03 11.33 3.71
CA THR A 137 6.51 12.07 4.90
C THR A 137 8.02 11.92 5.14
N ILE A 138 8.69 11.05 4.37
CA ILE A 138 10.12 10.78 4.49
C ILE A 138 10.82 11.29 3.23
N THR A 139 11.65 12.32 3.38
CA THR A 139 12.45 12.97 2.30
C THR A 139 13.51 12.07 1.67
N ALA A 140 13.65 10.82 2.14
CA ALA A 140 14.56 9.83 1.57
C ALA A 140 13.88 8.45 1.58
N LEU A 141 13.76 7.85 0.41
CA LEU A 141 13.48 6.42 0.27
C LEU A 141 14.58 5.64 1.00
N LYS A 142 14.32 5.20 2.24
CA LYS A 142 15.22 4.27 2.95
C LYS A 142 15.35 2.93 2.21
N SER A 143 14.42 2.62 1.31
CA SER A 143 14.35 1.35 0.57
C SER A 143 15.19 1.30 -0.72
N ALA A 144 15.59 2.45 -1.30
CA ALA A 144 16.48 2.47 -2.46
C ALA A 144 17.96 2.53 -2.09
N SER A 145 18.28 2.66 -0.81
CA SER A 145 19.65 2.57 -0.37
C SER A 145 19.73 1.77 0.92
N TYR A 146 20.21 0.55 0.76
CA TYR A 146 20.59 -0.33 1.85
C TYR A 146 21.61 0.33 2.82
N ASN A 147 22.22 1.49 2.46
CA ASN A 147 23.17 2.26 3.28
C ASN A 147 23.18 3.80 3.01
N GLY A 148 22.08 4.40 2.55
CA GLY A 148 22.11 5.70 1.85
C GLY A 148 22.31 6.92 2.72
N LYS A 149 23.56 7.31 2.93
CA LYS A 149 23.92 8.67 3.35
C LYS A 149 23.68 9.64 2.18
N SER A 150 23.09 10.80 2.46
CA SER A 150 22.98 11.90 1.48
C SER A 150 24.37 12.32 0.98
N VAL A 151 24.44 12.97 -0.20
CA VAL A 151 25.71 13.50 -0.73
C VAL A 151 26.42 14.41 0.27
N SER A 152 25.66 15.23 1.00
CA SER A 152 26.18 16.11 2.04
C SER A 152 26.69 15.37 3.28
N GLU A 153 26.12 14.21 3.62
CA GLU A 153 26.67 13.33 4.66
C GLU A 153 27.92 12.60 4.20
N LEU A 154 27.93 12.08 2.97
CA LEU A 154 29.10 11.39 2.39
C LEU A 154 30.32 12.33 2.29
N LYS A 155 30.11 13.59 1.89
CA LYS A 155 31.18 14.61 1.86
C LYS A 155 31.74 14.97 3.23
N ARG A 156 31.02 14.69 4.31
CA ARG A 156 31.46 14.91 5.70
C ARG A 156 32.14 13.68 6.31
N MET A 157 32.08 12.53 5.65
CA MET A 157 32.74 11.31 6.09
C MET A 157 34.19 11.31 5.63
N SER A 158 35.08 10.69 6.42
CA SER A 158 36.44 10.40 5.94
C SER A 158 36.39 9.33 4.84
N TYR A 159 37.39 9.33 3.95
CA TYR A 159 37.49 8.30 2.90
C TYR A 159 37.45 6.88 3.47
N LYS A 160 38.13 6.66 4.60
CA LYS A 160 38.12 5.39 5.35
C LYS A 160 36.72 4.97 5.81
N ASP A 161 35.95 5.91 6.33
CA ASP A 161 34.59 5.63 6.80
C ASP A 161 33.64 5.37 5.61
N VAL A 162 33.88 6.01 4.47
CA VAL A 162 33.17 5.73 3.21
C VAL A 162 33.52 4.32 2.70
N CYS A 163 34.80 3.94 2.67
CA CYS A 163 35.23 2.61 2.28
C CYS A 163 34.63 1.53 3.17
N LYS A 164 34.59 1.74 4.50
CA LYS A 164 33.91 0.83 5.43
C LYS A 164 32.40 0.76 5.21
N LEU A 165 31.72 1.89 4.98
CA LEU A 165 30.27 1.94 4.76
C LEU A 165 29.85 1.14 3.52
N TYR A 166 30.69 1.11 2.50
CA TYR A 166 30.41 0.45 1.21
C TYR A 166 31.23 -0.82 0.95
N ASN A 167 31.96 -1.33 1.95
CA ASN A 167 32.85 -2.49 1.82
C ASN A 167 33.85 -2.39 0.64
N ILE A 168 34.44 -1.20 0.44
CA ILE A 168 35.47 -0.94 -0.56
C ILE A 168 36.84 -1.28 0.07
N PRO A 169 37.70 -2.09 -0.58
CA PRO A 169 39.07 -2.33 -0.12
C PRO A 169 39.90 -1.03 -0.05
N GLU A 170 40.66 -0.87 1.04
CA GLU A 170 41.65 0.21 1.23
C GLU A 170 43.02 -0.17 0.66
#